data_AF-A0A430QRS0-F1
#
_entry.id   AF-A0A430QRS0-F1
#
_cell.length_a   1.000
_cell.length_b   1.000
_cell.length_c   1.000
_cell.angle_alpha   90.00
_cell.angle_beta   90.00
_cell.angle_gamma   90.00
#
_symmetry.space_group_name_H-M   'P 1'
#
loop_
_entity.id
_entity.type
_entity.pdbx_description
1 polymer ?
#
loop_
_entity_poly.entity_id
_entity_poly.type
_entity_poly.pdbx_seq_one_letter_code
_entity_poly.pdbx_strand_id
1 'polypeptide(L)'
;MSHWRVLVPDFGSHVVVINSRHIAAKDNSRYWKRFLYTTHTRFPVNRVEETMEEVHRRDPTEVIRLEIKAVLRNNESRKYQLSRLHIYPDNIETIPKDIIANISGVIPQVMKVPKRLDEYSAEELNEFPKLFDWPEDFHVAPLSSIAKKLITRGSK
;
A
#
# COMPACT_ATOMS: atom_id res chain seq x y z
N MET A 1 32.09 16.86 34.40
CA MET A 1 30.64 16.56 34.42
C MET A 1 30.36 15.43 33.47
N SER A 2 30.27 14.22 34.00
CA SER A 2 29.90 13.01 33.26
C SER A 2 28.47 13.16 32.75
N HIS A 3 28.31 13.34 31.44
CA HIS A 3 27.01 13.35 30.79
C HIS A 3 26.48 11.91 30.79
N TRP A 4 25.65 11.58 31.78
CA TRP A 4 24.91 10.33 31.82
C TRP A 4 23.99 10.30 30.60
N ARG A 5 24.44 9.63 29.54
CA ARG A 5 23.62 9.32 28.38
C ARG A 5 22.55 8.37 28.89
N VAL A 6 21.36 8.90 29.18
CA VAL A 6 20.20 8.08 29.58
C VAL A 6 20.01 7.06 28.47
N LEU A 7 20.36 5.81 28.75
CA LEU A 7 20.06 4.68 27.88
C LEU A 7 18.53 4.63 27.82
N VAL A 8 17.95 5.17 26.76
CA VAL A 8 16.53 4.95 26.48
C VAL A 8 16.40 3.44 26.30
N PRO A 9 15.68 2.74 27.19
CA PRO A 9 15.54 1.30 27.09
C PRO A 9 14.83 0.96 25.78
N ASP A 10 15.44 0.05 25.02
CA ASP A 10 15.02 -0.31 23.69
C ASP A 10 14.02 -1.48 23.74
N PHE A 11 12.73 -1.15 23.76
CA PHE A 11 11.62 -2.12 23.80
C PHE A 11 10.97 -2.37 22.42
N GLY A 12 11.69 -2.12 21.33
CA GLY A 12 11.11 -2.26 19.97
C GLY A 12 10.94 -3.72 19.55
N SER A 13 9.76 -4.07 19.03
CA SER A 13 9.46 -5.39 18.45
C SER A 13 9.88 -5.50 16.98
N HIS A 14 9.91 -6.73 16.46
CA HIS A 14 10.06 -6.99 15.03
C HIS A 14 8.70 -6.92 14.32
N VAL A 15 8.68 -6.29 13.14
CA VAL A 15 7.47 -6.17 12.32
C VAL A 15 7.77 -6.72 10.94
N VAL A 16 6.92 -7.63 10.48
CA VAL A 16 6.98 -8.20 9.14
C VAL A 16 5.80 -7.67 8.34
N VAL A 17 6.08 -7.03 7.21
CA VAL A 17 5.10 -6.54 6.24
C VAL A 17 5.21 -7.38 4.99
N ILE A 18 4.07 -7.84 4.45
CA ILE A 18 3.99 -8.65 3.24
C ILE A 18 3.13 -7.95 2.20
N ASN A 19 3.15 -8.43 0.96
CA ASN A 19 2.35 -7.90 -0.14
C ASN A 19 2.58 -6.40 -0.38
N SER A 20 3.80 -5.89 -0.11
CA SER A 20 4.08 -4.46 -0.26
C SER A 20 3.92 -3.99 -1.71
N ARG A 21 4.04 -4.89 -2.70
CA ARG A 21 3.79 -4.59 -4.12
C ARG A 21 2.36 -4.14 -4.40
N HIS A 22 1.39 -4.64 -3.65
CA HIS A 22 -0.05 -4.49 -3.89
C HIS A 22 -0.71 -3.42 -3.00
N ILE A 23 0.08 -2.47 -2.49
CA ILE A 23 -0.43 -1.39 -1.65
C ILE A 23 -1.26 -0.39 -2.46
N ALA A 24 -2.19 0.28 -1.78
CA ALA A 24 -2.98 1.37 -2.34
C ALA A 24 -2.61 2.69 -1.65
N ALA A 25 -2.35 3.73 -2.45
CA ALA A 25 -2.18 5.08 -1.95
C ALA A 25 -3.54 5.80 -1.82
N LYS A 26 -3.54 6.92 -1.08
CA LYS A 26 -4.72 7.79 -0.91
C LYS A 26 -5.26 8.28 -2.26
N ASP A 27 -6.58 8.46 -2.37
CA ASP A 27 -7.26 9.07 -3.52
C ASP A 27 -7.03 8.37 -4.87
N ASN A 28 -7.29 7.06 -4.94
CA ASN A 28 -7.47 6.26 -6.17
C ASN A 28 -6.54 6.70 -7.34
N SER A 29 -5.22 6.53 -7.16
CA SER A 29 -4.16 6.68 -8.18
C SER A 29 -3.45 8.05 -8.27
N ARG A 30 -4.10 9.20 -8.05
CA ARG A 30 -3.44 10.50 -8.31
C ARG A 30 -2.21 10.76 -7.43
N TYR A 31 -2.22 10.23 -6.22
CA TYR A 31 -1.11 10.37 -5.28
C TYR A 31 0.18 9.72 -5.79
N TRP A 32 0.08 8.58 -6.49
CA TRP A 32 1.23 7.87 -7.05
C TRP A 32 2.07 8.72 -8.01
N LYS A 33 1.41 9.57 -8.80
CA LYS A 33 2.05 10.41 -9.81
C LYS A 33 2.46 11.79 -9.30
N ARG A 34 1.81 12.27 -8.24
CA ARG A 34 2.00 13.64 -7.73
C ARG A 34 2.94 13.70 -6.54
N PHE A 35 2.99 12.65 -5.72
CA PHE A 35 3.84 12.62 -4.55
C PHE A 35 5.29 12.38 -4.97
N LEU A 36 6.20 13.26 -4.52
CA LEU A 36 7.61 13.25 -4.90
C LEU A 36 8.48 12.95 -3.67
N TYR A 37 9.28 11.90 -3.78
CA TYR A 37 10.41 11.67 -2.90
C TYR A 37 11.61 12.47 -3.40
N THR A 38 12.11 13.38 -2.55
CA THR A 38 13.28 14.20 -2.86
C THR A 38 14.51 13.69 -2.13
N THR A 39 15.60 13.46 -2.86
CA THR A 39 16.92 13.18 -2.29
C THR A 39 17.93 14.22 -2.75
N HIS A 40 18.77 14.68 -1.84
CA HIS A 40 19.87 15.61 -2.15
C HIS A 40 21.20 14.88 -1.97
N THR A 41 22.01 14.82 -3.03
CA THR A 41 23.30 14.09 -3.02
C THR A 41 24.44 14.86 -2.32
N ARG A 42 24.18 16.09 -1.85
CA ARG A 42 25.13 17.01 -1.19
C ARG A 42 26.18 17.64 -2.11
N PHE A 43 26.08 17.41 -3.42
CA PHE A 43 26.84 18.14 -4.44
C PHE A 43 26.01 19.27 -5.05
N PRO A 44 26.64 20.38 -5.51
CA PRO A 44 25.92 21.44 -6.21
C PRO A 44 25.20 20.87 -7.45
N VAL A 45 23.93 21.23 -7.63
CA VAL A 45 23.04 20.88 -8.77
C VAL A 45 22.40 19.47 -8.73
N ASN A 46 22.62 18.66 -7.68
CA ASN A 46 22.19 17.25 -7.72
C ASN A 46 21.05 16.93 -6.72
N ARG A 47 19.90 17.58 -6.92
CA ARG A 47 18.60 17.21 -6.31
C ARG A 47 17.89 16.24 -7.25
N VAL A 48 17.55 15.06 -6.73
CA VAL A 48 16.82 14.03 -7.45
C VAL A 48 15.41 13.97 -6.88
N GLU A 49 14.42 14.12 -7.75
CA GLU A 49 13.00 13.97 -7.41
C GLU A 49 12.47 12.75 -8.16
N GLU A 50 11.84 11.84 -7.43
CA GLU A 50 11.21 10.65 -7.99
C GLU A 50 9.76 10.58 -7.50
N THR A 51 8.84 10.25 -8.39
CA THR A 51 7.45 10.02 -8.01
C THR A 51 7.34 8.75 -7.16
N MET A 52 6.29 8.67 -6.35
CA MET A 52 5.97 7.46 -5.59
C MET A 52 5.81 6.24 -6.50
N GLU A 53 5.25 6.42 -7.70
CA GLU A 53 5.15 5.37 -8.72
C GLU A 53 6.52 4.88 -9.20
N GLU A 54 7.46 5.79 -9.48
CA GLU A 54 8.81 5.44 -9.93
C GLU A 54 9.60 4.72 -8.84
N VAL A 55 9.52 5.21 -7.59
CA VAL A 55 10.16 4.56 -6.44
C VAL A 55 9.61 3.15 -6.26
N HIS A 56 8.29 2.97 -6.31
CA HIS A 56 7.64 1.68 -6.14
C HIS A 56 7.93 0.70 -7.27
N ARG A 57 8.05 1.20 -8.49
CA ARG A 57 8.42 0.40 -9.67
C ARG A 57 9.85 -0.11 -9.56
N ARG A 58 10.77 0.72 -9.04
CA ARG A 58 12.17 0.34 -8.80
C ARG A 58 12.28 -0.67 -7.67
N ASP A 59 11.67 -0.38 -6.52
CA ASP A 59 11.66 -1.25 -5.36
C ASP A 59 10.28 -1.19 -4.67
N PRO A 60 9.49 -2.28 -4.75
CA PRO A 60 8.15 -2.35 -4.15
C PRO A 60 8.14 -2.31 -2.61
N THR A 61 9.29 -2.36 -1.95
CA THR A 61 9.43 -2.28 -0.49
C THR A 61 9.74 -0.86 0.01
N GLU A 62 10.30 -0.02 -0.87
CA GLU A 62 10.90 1.25 -0.51
C GLU A 62 9.88 2.29 -0.05
N VAL A 63 8.71 2.34 -0.69
CA VAL A 63 7.63 3.25 -0.32
C VAL A 63 7.24 3.07 1.14
N ILE A 64 6.91 1.84 1.55
CA ILE A 64 6.53 1.54 2.94
C ILE A 64 7.66 1.89 3.90
N ARG A 65 8.91 1.60 3.53
CA ARG A 65 10.08 1.94 4.33
C ARG A 65 10.25 3.45 4.54
N LEU A 66 10.03 4.24 3.49
CA LEU A 66 10.12 5.71 3.54
C LEU A 66 8.98 6.31 4.38
N GLU A 67 7.75 5.82 4.22
CA GLU A 67 6.61 6.26 5.03
C GLU A 67 6.81 5.96 6.51
N ILE A 68 7.25 4.75 6.86
CA ILE A 68 7.55 4.39 8.25
C ILE A 68 8.69 5.26 8.79
N LYS A 69 9.76 5.46 8.01
CA LYS A 69 10.88 6.32 8.39
C LYS A 69 10.47 7.78 8.63
N ALA A 70 9.50 8.29 7.87
CA ALA A 70 8.97 9.64 8.03
C ALA A 70 8.15 9.80 9.31
N VAL A 71 7.41 8.75 9.73
CA VAL A 71 6.65 8.73 10.97
C VAL A 71 7.55 8.54 12.20
N LEU A 72 8.63 7.78 12.08
CA LEU A 72 9.58 7.58 13.18
C LEU A 72 10.34 8.85 13.54
N ARG A 73 10.51 9.08 14.85
CA ARG A 73 11.28 10.22 15.37
C ARG A 73 12.72 10.22 14.83
N ASN A 74 13.22 11.39 14.46
CA ASN A 74 14.57 11.56 13.94
C ASN A 74 15.63 11.50 15.07
N ASN A 75 16.00 10.29 15.49
CA ASN A 75 17.04 10.05 16.50
C ASN A 75 17.93 8.83 16.14
N GLU A 76 18.94 8.55 16.94
CA GLU A 76 19.86 7.42 16.74
C GLU A 76 19.15 6.06 16.77
N SER A 77 18.09 5.91 17.60
CA SER A 77 17.32 4.67 17.70
C SER A 77 16.58 4.30 16.40
N ARG A 78 16.29 5.28 15.54
CA ARG A 78 15.57 5.05 14.27
C ARG A 78 16.28 4.05 13.37
N LYS A 79 17.63 4.02 13.37
CA LYS A 79 18.40 3.04 12.57
C LYS A 79 18.12 1.62 13.06
N TYR A 80 18.11 1.41 14.37
CA TYR A 80 17.83 0.12 14.99
C TYR A 80 16.37 -0.30 14.81
N GLN A 81 15.43 0.64 14.93
CA GLN A 81 14.01 0.39 14.65
C GLN A 81 13.78 -0.06 13.20
N LEU A 82 14.38 0.64 12.23
CA LEU A 82 14.28 0.27 10.82
C LEU A 82 14.96 -1.07 10.50
N SER A 83 16.01 -1.48 11.23
CA SER A 83 16.59 -2.82 11.06
C SER A 83 15.70 -3.97 11.55
N ARG A 84 14.67 -3.67 12.36
CA ARG A 84 13.68 -4.66 12.83
C ARG A 84 12.43 -4.74 11.95
N LEU A 85 12.37 -3.90 10.91
CA LEU A 85 11.32 -3.86 9.92
C LEU A 85 11.71 -4.75 8.74
N HIS A 86 10.95 -5.81 8.53
CA HIS A 86 11.14 -6.75 7.42
C HIS A 86 9.99 -6.55 6.43
N ILE A 87 10.29 -6.20 5.18
CA ILE A 87 9.27 -5.92 4.15
C ILE A 87 9.48 -6.90 3.00
N TYR A 88 8.42 -7.62 2.65
CA TYR A 88 8.38 -8.55 1.54
C TYR A 88 7.36 -8.08 0.50
N PRO A 89 7.74 -8.05 -0.79
CA PRO A 89 6.88 -7.51 -1.83
C PRO A 89 5.65 -8.35 -2.13
N ASP A 90 5.78 -9.67 -1.99
CA ASP A 90 4.79 -10.63 -2.42
C ASP A 90 4.26 -11.43 -1.21
N ASN A 91 3.74 -12.63 -1.46
CA ASN A 91 3.04 -13.45 -0.48
C ASN A 91 3.96 -14.08 0.58
N ILE A 92 3.33 -14.74 1.56
CA ILE A 92 3.97 -15.40 2.70
C ILE A 92 5.06 -16.42 2.33
N GLU A 93 5.00 -17.00 1.12
CA GLU A 93 5.98 -17.96 0.60
C GLU A 93 7.36 -17.35 0.38
N THR A 94 7.44 -16.03 0.15
CA THR A 94 8.72 -15.33 -0.03
C THR A 94 9.47 -15.10 1.27
N ILE A 95 8.81 -15.32 2.42
CA ILE A 95 9.39 -15.09 3.73
C ILE A 95 10.27 -16.29 4.13
N PRO A 96 11.48 -16.07 4.63
CA PRO A 96 12.31 -17.11 5.22
C PRO A 96 11.59 -17.89 6.33
N LYS A 97 11.77 -19.21 6.33
CA LYS A 97 11.06 -20.14 7.24
C LYS A 97 11.33 -19.85 8.72
N ASP A 98 12.53 -19.39 9.03
CA ASP A 98 12.96 -18.97 10.37
C ASP A 98 12.16 -17.76 10.86
N ILE A 99 11.87 -16.80 10.00
CA ILE A 99 11.04 -15.64 10.36
C ILE A 99 9.60 -16.09 10.58
N ILE A 100 9.05 -16.90 9.68
CA ILE A 100 7.67 -17.43 9.80
C ILE A 100 7.48 -18.18 11.12
N ALA A 101 8.44 -19.03 11.50
CA ALA A 101 8.38 -19.81 12.74
C ALA A 101 8.34 -18.95 14.01
N ASN A 102 8.80 -17.69 13.94
CA ASN A 102 8.87 -16.75 15.06
C ASN A 102 7.73 -15.72 15.06
N ILE A 103 6.77 -15.80 14.13
CA ILE A 103 5.63 -14.88 14.11
C ILE A 103 4.68 -15.22 15.27
N SER A 104 4.55 -14.27 16.21
CA SER A 104 3.69 -14.43 17.40
C SER A 104 2.24 -14.01 17.17
N GLY A 105 1.97 -13.16 16.16
CA GLY A 105 0.63 -12.66 15.90
C GLY A 105 0.52 -11.89 14.58
N VAL A 106 -0.71 -11.72 14.12
CA VAL A 106 -1.06 -11.00 12.89
C VAL A 106 -1.91 -9.78 13.25
N ILE A 107 -1.48 -8.60 12.82
CA ILE A 107 -2.24 -7.36 13.00
C ILE A 107 -3.37 -7.33 11.96
N PRO A 108 -4.64 -7.12 12.35
CA PRO A 108 -5.74 -7.04 11.40
C PRO A 108 -5.56 -5.83 10.48
N GLN A 109 -6.01 -5.98 9.22
CA GLN A 109 -5.98 -4.87 8.27
C GLN A 109 -6.88 -3.73 8.74
N VAL A 110 -6.33 -2.51 8.78
CA VAL A 110 -7.04 -1.31 9.26
C VAL A 110 -8.23 -0.96 8.36
N MET A 111 -8.06 -1.09 7.05
CA MET A 111 -9.12 -0.85 6.06
C MET A 111 -9.49 -2.18 5.39
N LYS A 112 -10.76 -2.55 5.45
CA LYS A 112 -11.28 -3.69 4.68
C LYS A 112 -11.31 -3.31 3.20
N VAL A 113 -10.80 -4.20 2.34
CA VAL A 113 -10.88 -4.01 0.90
C VAL A 113 -12.35 -4.07 0.48
N PRO A 114 -12.89 -3.04 -0.18
CA PRO A 114 -14.27 -3.06 -0.64
C PRO A 114 -14.45 -4.12 -1.74
N LYS A 115 -15.57 -4.84 -1.70
CA LYS A 115 -15.92 -5.79 -2.76
C LYS A 115 -16.19 -5.04 -4.06
N ARG A 116 -15.69 -5.58 -5.17
CA ARG A 116 -16.01 -5.10 -6.51
C ARG A 116 -17.38 -5.63 -6.96
N LEU A 117 -18.00 -5.02 -7.96
CA LEU A 117 -19.34 -5.43 -8.44
C LEU A 117 -19.38 -6.89 -8.92
N ASP A 118 -18.28 -7.38 -9.48
CA ASP A 118 -18.09 -8.76 -9.94
C ASP A 118 -17.97 -9.80 -8.81
N GLU A 119 -17.73 -9.36 -7.57
CA GLU A 119 -17.54 -10.23 -6.41
C GLU A 119 -18.82 -10.44 -5.59
N TYR A 120 -19.91 -9.71 -5.90
CA TYR A 120 -21.20 -9.87 -5.24
C TYR A 120 -21.96 -11.09 -5.77
N SER A 121 -22.64 -11.81 -4.89
CA SER A 121 -23.52 -12.91 -5.32
C SER A 121 -24.80 -12.36 -5.96
N ALA A 122 -25.46 -13.17 -6.81
CA ALA A 122 -26.75 -12.79 -7.38
C ALA A 122 -27.82 -12.56 -6.30
N GLU A 123 -27.70 -13.25 -5.15
CA GLU A 123 -28.58 -13.09 -4.00
C GLU A 123 -28.38 -11.72 -3.33
N GLU A 124 -27.13 -11.34 -3.03
CA GLU A 124 -26.79 -10.01 -2.46
C GLU A 124 -27.27 -8.87 -3.38
N LEU A 125 -27.16 -9.07 -4.70
CA LEU A 125 -27.61 -8.08 -5.69
C LEU A 125 -29.13 -7.97 -5.76
N ASN A 126 -29.87 -9.08 -5.64
CA ASN A 126 -31.33 -9.10 -5.67
C ASN A 126 -31.95 -8.62 -4.35
N GLU A 127 -31.25 -8.81 -3.22
CA GLU A 127 -31.66 -8.27 -1.92
C GLU A 127 -31.58 -6.74 -1.91
N PHE A 128 -30.62 -6.16 -2.65
CA PHE A 128 -30.50 -4.71 -2.74
C PHE A 128 -31.70 -4.12 -3.51
N PRO A 129 -32.51 -3.25 -2.90
CA PRO A 129 -33.72 -2.75 -3.52
C PRO A 129 -33.38 -1.84 -4.71
N LYS A 130 -34.10 -2.02 -5.81
CA LYS A 130 -34.05 -1.11 -6.95
C LYS A 130 -34.58 0.27 -6.51
N LEU A 131 -33.76 1.31 -6.69
CA LEU A 131 -34.08 2.64 -6.18
C LEU A 131 -35.05 3.43 -7.06
N PHE A 132 -35.05 3.18 -8.37
CA PHE A 132 -35.91 3.90 -9.31
C PHE A 132 -36.11 3.09 -10.60
N ASP A 133 -37.25 3.31 -11.24
CA ASP A 133 -37.53 2.82 -12.58
C ASP A 133 -37.14 3.87 -13.62
N TRP A 134 -36.51 3.44 -14.70
CA TRP A 134 -36.19 4.31 -15.82
C TRP A 134 -37.46 4.54 -16.66
N PRO A 135 -37.73 5.77 -17.14
CA PRO A 135 -38.76 6.02 -18.13
C PRO A 135 -38.52 5.17 -19.39
N GLU A 136 -39.60 4.71 -20.04
CA GLU A 136 -39.50 3.85 -21.23
C GLU A 136 -38.74 4.53 -22.39
N ASP A 137 -38.88 5.84 -22.52
CA ASP A 137 -38.20 6.66 -23.53
C ASP A 137 -36.74 7.02 -23.16
N PHE A 138 -36.23 6.55 -22.00
CA PHE A 138 -34.87 6.84 -21.58
C PHE A 138 -33.88 5.95 -22.33
N HIS A 139 -33.36 6.46 -23.45
CA HIS A 139 -32.25 5.83 -24.16
C HIS A 139 -30.97 5.90 -23.32
N VAL A 140 -30.72 4.86 -22.52
CA VAL A 140 -29.42 4.64 -21.91
C VAL A 140 -28.42 4.55 -23.05
N ALA A 141 -27.44 5.47 -23.10
CA ALA A 141 -26.43 5.46 -24.15
C ALA A 141 -25.84 4.04 -24.26
N PRO A 142 -25.79 3.45 -25.46
CA PRO A 142 -25.21 2.12 -25.61
C PRO A 142 -23.79 2.15 -25.06
N LEU A 143 -23.42 1.15 -24.26
CA LEU A 143 -22.08 1.03 -23.70
C LEU A 143 -21.04 1.32 -24.79
N SER A 144 -20.17 2.30 -24.52
CA SER A 144 -19.05 2.65 -25.40
C SER A 144 -18.31 1.38 -25.82
N SER A 145 -17.79 1.36 -27.05
CA SER A 145 -16.96 0.25 -27.55
C SER A 145 -15.82 -0.11 -26.60
N ILE A 146 -15.29 0.87 -25.85
CA ILE A 146 -14.29 0.69 -24.80
C ILE A 146 -14.88 -0.09 -23.61
N ALA A 147 -16.08 0.27 -23.14
CA ALA A 147 -16.74 -0.39 -22.01
C ALA A 147 -17.10 -1.85 -22.34
N LYS A 148 -17.57 -2.13 -23.56
CA LYS A 148 -17.80 -3.51 -24.03
C LYS A 148 -16.53 -4.35 -24.00
N LYS A 149 -15.40 -3.79 -24.45
CA LYS A 149 -14.09 -4.48 -24.51
C LYS A 149 -13.51 -4.83 -23.13
N LEU A 150 -13.85 -4.05 -22.10
CA LEU A 150 -13.43 -4.31 -20.72
C LEU A 150 -14.21 -5.48 -20.11
N ILE A 151 -15.52 -5.59 -20.40
CA ILE A 151 -16.37 -6.71 -19.96
C ILE A 151 -15.89 -8.04 -20.57
N THR A 152 -15.53 -8.05 -21.87
CA THR A 152 -15.08 -9.28 -22.54
C THR A 152 -13.72 -9.78 -22.07
N ARG A 153 -12.88 -8.92 -21.49
CA ARG A 153 -11.54 -9.28 -21.01
C ARG A 153 -11.54 -9.98 -19.64
N GLY A 154 -12.59 -9.82 -18.84
CA GLY A 154 -12.72 -10.47 -17.53
C GLY A 154 -13.42 -11.84 -17.56
N SER A 155 -13.85 -12.31 -18.74
CA SER A 155 -14.63 -13.56 -18.91
C SER A 155 -13.79 -14.74 -19.46
N LYS A 156 -12.47 -14.74 -19.23
CA LYS A 156 -11.59 -15.88 -19.54
C LYS A 156 -10.75 -16.24 -18.34
#